data_AF-A0A167D6A4-F1
#
_entry.id   AF-A0A167D6A4-F1
#
_cell.length_a   1.000
_cell.length_b   1.000
_cell.length_c   1.000
_cell.angle_alpha   90.00
_cell.angle_beta   90.00
_cell.angle_gamma   90.00
#
_symmetry.space_group_name_H-M   'P 1'
#
loop_
_entity.id
_entity.type
_entity.pdbx_description
1 polymer ?
#
loop_
_entity_poly.entity_id
_entity_poly.type
_entity_poly.pdbx_seq_one_letter_code
_entity_poly.pdbx_strand_id
1 'polypeptide(L)'
;MKLVKEQCIEANAIDLRQYQCPQLFVQFKWHLKNCPDKSIQYICTDEQDLSDVKRYLCNNSYHYAFIEEGQLHYIEVYITDV
;
A
#
# COMPACT_ATOMS: atom_id res chain seq x y z
N MET A 1 -23.12 -7.56 24.82
CA MET A 1 -22.82 -7.66 23.38
C MET A 1 -21.32 -7.44 23.22
N LYS A 2 -20.56 -8.49 22.91
CA LYS A 2 -19.12 -8.39 22.71
C LYS A 2 -18.89 -7.96 21.26
N LEU A 3 -18.34 -6.76 21.08
CA LEU A 3 -17.80 -6.31 19.80
C LEU A 3 -16.78 -7.35 19.34
N VAL A 4 -17.06 -7.93 18.18
CA VAL A 4 -16.17 -8.86 17.49
C VAL A 4 -14.89 -8.08 17.26
N LYS A 5 -13.81 -8.46 17.95
CA LYS A 5 -12.47 -8.07 17.54
C LYS A 5 -12.21 -8.83 16.25
N GLU A 6 -12.50 -8.19 15.12
CA GLU A 6 -11.94 -8.60 13.84
C GLU A 6 -10.43 -8.67 14.04
N GLN A 7 -9.94 -9.91 14.09
CA GLN A 7 -8.52 -10.21 13.96
C GLN A 7 -8.13 -9.82 12.54
N CYS A 8 -7.78 -8.56 12.34
CA CYS A 8 -6.94 -8.21 11.23
C CYS A 8 -5.57 -8.81 11.55
N ILE A 9 -5.21 -9.83 10.78
CA ILE A 9 -3.82 -10.21 10.52
C ILE A 9 -3.02 -8.88 10.46
N GLU A 10 -1.93 -8.75 11.22
CA GLU A 10 -1.06 -7.56 11.23
C GLU A 10 -0.45 -7.34 9.83
N ALA A 11 -1.26 -6.89 8.87
CA ALA A 11 -0.81 -6.33 7.63
C ALA A 11 -0.25 -4.96 7.98
N ASN A 12 1.02 -4.70 7.64
CA ASN A 12 1.62 -3.39 7.86
C ASN A 12 0.96 -2.39 6.92
N ALA A 13 -0.12 -1.76 7.42
CA ALA A 13 -0.87 -0.75 6.73
C ALA A 13 -0.21 0.61 6.93
N ILE A 14 0.08 1.30 5.82
CA ILE A 14 0.76 2.58 5.76
C ILE A 14 -0.19 3.59 5.13
N ASP A 15 -0.51 4.65 5.87
CA ASP A 15 -1.41 5.70 5.38
C ASP A 15 -0.64 6.71 4.53
N LEU A 16 -0.92 6.71 3.22
CA LEU A 16 -0.35 7.66 2.26
C LEU A 16 -1.29 8.82 1.94
N ARG A 17 -2.53 8.86 2.46
CA ARG A 17 -3.57 9.82 2.06
C ARG A 17 -3.19 11.29 2.28
N GLN A 18 -2.30 11.55 3.24
CA GLN A 18 -1.80 12.90 3.53
C GLN A 18 -0.77 13.42 2.51
N TYR A 19 -0.23 12.56 1.66
CA TYR A 19 0.83 12.91 0.71
C TYR A 19 0.27 13.14 -0.68
N GLN A 20 0.91 14.01 -1.45
CA GLN A 20 0.63 14.19 -2.87
C GLN A 20 1.93 13.98 -3.66
N CYS A 21 1.83 13.78 -4.96
CA CYS A 21 3.03 13.73 -5.80
C CYS A 21 3.81 15.05 -5.70
N PRO A 22 5.16 15.02 -5.56
CA PRO A 22 6.03 13.83 -5.62
C PRO A 22 6.26 13.12 -4.26
N GLN A 23 5.84 13.71 -3.14
CA GLN A 23 6.09 13.19 -1.79
C GLN A 23 5.49 11.81 -1.57
N LEU A 24 4.30 11.54 -2.11
CA LEU A 24 3.64 10.23 -2.06
C LEU A 24 4.56 9.12 -2.56
N PHE A 25 5.13 9.30 -3.75
CA PHE A 25 6.02 8.33 -4.35
C PHE A 25 7.31 8.12 -3.54
N VAL A 26 7.87 9.20 -2.99
CA VAL A 26 9.07 9.13 -2.14
C VAL A 26 8.80 8.30 -0.88
N GLN A 27 7.67 8.55 -0.20
CA GLN A 27 7.28 7.83 1.01
C GLN A 27 7.00 6.35 0.71
N PHE A 28 6.21 6.08 -0.32
CA PHE A 28 5.94 4.73 -0.81
C PHE A 28 7.25 3.94 -1.04
N LYS A 29 8.18 4.52 -1.81
CA LYS A 29 9.44 3.86 -2.15
C LYS A 29 10.34 3.66 -0.94
N TRP A 30 10.36 4.60 0.00
CA TRP A 30 11.13 4.47 1.23
C TRP A 30 10.58 3.33 2.08
N HIS A 31 9.26 3.27 2.30
CA HIS A 31 8.63 2.19 3.06
C HIS A 31 8.85 0.82 2.42
N LEU A 32 8.62 0.70 1.11
CA LEU A 32 8.79 -0.56 0.40
C LEU A 32 10.21 -1.13 0.51
N LYS A 33 11.22 -0.27 0.62
CA LYS A 33 12.63 -0.69 0.77
C LYS A 33 13.03 -1.03 2.20
N ASN A 34 12.34 -0.47 3.19
CA ASN A 34 12.71 -0.59 4.60
C ASN A 34 11.78 -1.52 5.39
N CYS A 35 10.67 -1.98 4.81
CA CYS A 35 9.83 -3.03 5.40
C CYS A 35 10.30 -4.40 4.91
N PRO A 36 10.80 -5.28 5.80
CA PRO A 36 11.14 -6.66 5.47
C PRO A 36 9.90 -7.59 5.43
N ASP A 37 8.69 -7.03 5.53
CA ASP A 37 7.47 -7.81 5.66
C ASP A 37 7.02 -8.41 4.33
N LYS A 38 6.39 -9.59 4.43
CA LYS A 38 5.89 -10.34 3.27
C LYS A 38 4.80 -9.60 2.50
N SER A 39 4.06 -8.69 3.15
CA SER A 39 3.08 -7.83 2.50
C SER A 39 2.93 -6.48 3.22
N ILE A 40 2.68 -5.44 2.43
CA ILE A 40 2.46 -4.06 2.89
C ILE A 40 1.19 -3.54 2.23
N GLN A 41 0.32 -2.90 3.00
CA GLN A 41 -0.88 -2.25 2.47
C GLN A 41 -0.70 -0.73 2.50
N TYR A 42 -0.91 -0.06 1.38
CA TYR A 42 -0.79 1.39 1.28
C TYR A 42 -2.18 2.01 1.10
N ILE A 43 -2.68 2.71 2.12
CA ILE A 43 -3.98 3.37 2.07
C ILE A 43 -3.84 4.67 1.29
N CYS A 44 -4.67 4.82 0.26
CA CYS A 44 -4.68 5.95 -0.67
C CYS A 44 -6.10 6.53 -0.79
N THR A 45 -6.23 7.65 -1.50
CA THR A 45 -7.52 8.20 -1.96
C THR A 45 -7.59 8.18 -3.48
N ASP A 46 -8.81 8.20 -4.04
CA ASP A 46 -9.03 8.27 -5.49
C ASP A 46 -8.47 9.54 -6.15
N GLU A 47 -8.33 10.60 -5.37
CA GLU A 47 -7.85 11.89 -5.84
C GLU A 47 -6.33 11.91 -6.03
N GLN A 48 -5.60 10.94 -5.45
CA GLN A 48 -4.15 10.85 -5.56
C GLN A 48 -3.72 10.29 -6.91
N ASP A 49 -2.73 10.95 -7.53
CA ASP A 49 -2.07 10.40 -8.71
C ASP A 49 -1.11 9.28 -8.31
N LEU A 50 -1.52 8.03 -8.55
CA LEU A 50 -0.74 6.82 -8.28
C LEU A 50 0.04 6.32 -9.51
N SER A 51 0.14 7.10 -10.58
CA SER A 51 0.77 6.68 -11.84
C SER A 51 2.23 6.28 -11.66
N ASP A 52 3.00 7.04 -10.88
CA ASP A 52 4.40 6.72 -10.60
C ASP A 52 4.56 5.47 -9.73
N VAL A 53 3.64 5.25 -8.79
CA VAL A 53 3.61 4.03 -7.96
C VAL A 53 3.35 2.81 -8.82
N LYS A 54 2.31 2.86 -9.68
CA LYS A 54 1.97 1.79 -10.63
C LYS A 54 3.14 1.47 -11.55
N ARG A 55 3.76 2.50 -12.13
CA ARG A 55 4.92 2.35 -13.01
C ARG A 55 6.11 1.71 -12.29
N TYR A 56 6.39 2.14 -11.06
CA TYR A 56 7.50 1.58 -10.28
C TYR A 56 7.27 0.12 -9.93
N LEU A 57 6.06 -0.23 -9.46
CA LEU A 57 5.70 -1.62 -9.13
C LEU A 57 5.83 -2.54 -10.34
N CYS A 58 5.29 -2.12 -11.49
CA CYS A 58 5.37 -2.85 -12.75
C CYS A 58 6.82 -3.03 -13.22
N ASN A 59 7.62 -1.96 -13.21
CA ASN A 59 9.01 -2.00 -13.68
C ASN A 59 9.93 -2.88 -12.82
N ASN A 60 9.62 -3.06 -11.53
CA ASN A 60 10.41 -3.88 -10.62
C ASN A 60 9.79 -5.27 -10.40
N SER A 61 8.75 -5.63 -11.16
CA SER A 61 8.09 -6.93 -11.11
C SER A 61 7.59 -7.33 -9.71
N TYR A 62 7.16 -6.35 -8.91
CA TYR A 62 6.50 -6.63 -7.64
C TYR A 62 5.13 -7.27 -7.88
N HIS A 63 4.74 -8.18 -6.99
CA HIS A 63 3.36 -8.64 -6.92
C HIS A 63 2.53 -7.62 -6.16
N TYR A 64 1.46 -7.11 -6.76
CA TYR A 64 0.59 -6.13 -6.12
C TYR A 64 -0.86 -6.28 -6.56
N ALA A 65 -1.76 -5.83 -5.70
CA ALA A 65 -3.19 -5.72 -5.98
C ALA A 65 -3.67 -4.30 -5.62
N PHE A 66 -4.57 -3.76 -6.44
CA PHE A 66 -5.33 -2.56 -6.10
C PHE A 66 -6.70 -3.03 -5.62
N ILE A 67 -7.07 -2.63 -4.41
CA ILE A 67 -8.31 -3.05 -3.77
C ILE A 67 -9.12 -1.80 -3.43
N GLU A 68 -10.39 -1.84 -3.81
CA GLU A 68 -11.39 -0.82 -3.55
C GLU A 68 -12.50 -1.45 -2.72
N GLU A 69 -12.54 -1.15 -1.42
CA GLU A 69 -13.53 -1.65 -0.48
C GLU A 69 -14.36 -0.48 0.06
N GLY A 70 -15.47 -0.19 -0.61
CA GLY A 70 -16.39 0.89 -0.23
C GLY A 70 -15.77 2.26 -0.47
N GLN A 71 -15.34 2.93 0.61
CA GLN A 71 -14.64 4.22 0.56
C GLN A 71 -13.13 4.09 0.81
N LEU A 72 -12.64 2.86 1.02
CA LEU A 72 -11.24 2.58 1.29
C LEU A 72 -10.56 2.09 0.02
N HIS A 73 -9.50 2.78 -0.37
CA HIS A 73 -8.70 2.47 -1.55
C HIS A 73 -7.30 2.15 -1.04
N TYR A 74 -6.79 0.96 -1.35
CA TYR A 74 -5.46 0.58 -0.92
C TYR A 74 -4.72 -0.27 -1.95
N ILE A 75 -3.39 -0.16 -1.90
CA ILE A 75 -2.47 -0.94 -2.71
C ILE A 75 -1.85 -1.97 -1.80
N GLU A 76 -2.12 -3.25 -2.04
CA GLU A 76 -1.42 -4.32 -1.36
C GLU A 76 -0.21 -4.75 -2.20
N VAL A 77 0.98 -4.71 -1.61
CA VAL A 77 2.23 -5.10 -2.27
C VAL A 77 2.79 -6.30 -1.52
N TYR A 78 3.03 -7.39 -2.24
CA TYR A 78 3.63 -8.61 -1.71
C TYR A 78 5.12 -8.64 -2.05
N ILE A 79 5.95 -8.73 -1.02
CA ILE A 79 7.39 -8.89 -1.17
C ILE A 79 7.67 -10.39 -1.18
N THR A 80 7.79 -10.97 -2.39
CA THR A 80 8.29 -12.33 -2.55
C THR A 80 9.82 -12.29 -2.59
N ASP A 81 10.46 -12.95 -1.63
CA ASP A 81 11.90 -13.27 -1.71
C ASP A 81 12.15 -14.01 -3.03
N VAL A 82 13.03 -13.45 -3.86
CA VAL A 82 13.46 -14.02 -5.15
C VAL A 82 14.69 -14.89 -4.94
#